data_AF-A0A931VJC6-F1
#
_entry.id   AF-A0A931VJC6-F1
#
_cell.length_a   1.000
_cell.length_b   1.000
_cell.length_c   1.000
_cell.angle_alpha   90.00
_cell.angle_beta   90.00
_cell.angle_gamma   90.00
#
_symmetry.space_group_name_H-M   'P 1'
#
loop_
_entity.id
_entity.type
_entity.pdbx_description
1 polymer ?
#
loop_
_entity_poly.entity_id
_entity_poly.type
_entity_poly.pdbx_seq_one_letter_code
_entity_poly.pdbx_strand_id
1 'polypeptide(L)'
;MTNEKTTKPAADPDILKNKTVAALSYVWILFLIPLLGKKHSKFSQFHAKQGLILFLLSFVAWFPLIGWLIGLAIIVISIVGILKCLEGAWWKAPYIYELSKKINL
;
A
#
# COMPACT_ATOMS: atom_id res chain seq x y z
N MET A 1 -9.13 -43.65 4.10
CA MET A 1 -8.85 -42.34 4.73
C MET A 1 -8.23 -41.47 3.65
N THR A 2 -9.03 -40.62 2.99
CA THR A 2 -8.54 -39.73 1.94
C THR A 2 -7.68 -38.63 2.57
N ASN A 3 -6.42 -38.57 2.19
CA ASN A 3 -5.53 -37.45 2.50
C ASN A 3 -6.04 -36.22 1.76
N GLU A 4 -6.97 -35.47 2.36
CA GLU A 4 -7.18 -34.08 2.00
C GLU A 4 -5.94 -33.30 2.45
N LYS A 5 -4.90 -33.35 1.62
CA LYS A 5 -3.86 -32.33 1.60
C LYS A 5 -4.60 -31.06 1.21
N THR A 6 -5.01 -30.27 2.20
CA THR A 6 -5.54 -28.93 2.00
C THR A 6 -4.45 -28.10 1.35
N THR A 7 -4.37 -28.17 0.01
CA THR A 7 -3.48 -27.35 -0.78
C THR A 7 -3.94 -25.92 -0.58
N LYS A 8 -3.21 -25.18 0.27
CA LYS A 8 -3.31 -23.73 0.40
C LYS A 8 -3.44 -23.17 -1.03
N PRO A 9 -4.47 -22.36 -1.34
CA PRO A 9 -4.65 -21.85 -2.69
C PRO A 9 -3.34 -21.29 -3.20
N ALA A 10 -2.94 -21.68 -4.41
CA ALA A 10 -1.72 -21.17 -5.02
C ALA A 10 -1.72 -19.64 -4.91
N ALA A 11 -0.66 -19.08 -4.31
CA ALA A 11 -0.60 -17.65 -4.06
C ALA A 11 -0.74 -16.88 -5.40
N ASP A 12 -1.58 -15.83 -5.39
CA ASP A 12 -1.91 -15.04 -6.57
C ASP A 12 -0.64 -14.61 -7.34
N PRO A 13 -0.49 -14.98 -8.62
CA PRO A 13 0.67 -14.63 -9.42
C PRO A 13 0.98 -13.13 -9.49
N ASP A 14 -0.06 -12.27 -9.45
CA ASP A 14 0.12 -10.81 -9.43
C ASP A 14 0.84 -10.38 -8.15
N ILE A 15 0.39 -10.90 -7.00
CA ILE A 15 0.96 -10.58 -5.68
C ILE A 15 2.40 -11.09 -5.61
N LEU A 16 2.66 -12.34 -5.99
CA LEU A 16 4.02 -12.91 -5.94
C LEU A 16 5.01 -12.09 -6.77
N LYS A 17 4.61 -11.66 -7.96
CA LYS A 17 5.47 -10.90 -8.88
C LYS A 17 5.67 -9.45 -8.45
N ASN A 18 4.69 -8.84 -7.80
CA ASN A 18 4.66 -7.38 -7.64
C ASN A 18 4.70 -6.88 -6.19
N LYS A 19 4.61 -7.75 -5.17
CA LYS A 19 4.53 -7.31 -3.76
C LYS A 19 5.66 -6.39 -3.30
N THR A 20 6.89 -6.64 -3.75
CA THR A 20 8.05 -5.80 -3.41
C THR A 20 7.94 -4.42 -4.05
N VAL A 21 7.44 -4.34 -5.29
CA VAL A 21 7.25 -3.07 -5.99
C VAL A 21 6.07 -2.30 -5.40
N ALA A 22 5.00 -3.00 -4.99
CA ALA A 22 3.88 -2.40 -4.28
C ALA A 22 4.26 -1.83 -2.90
N ALA A 23 5.27 -2.40 -2.22
CA ALA A 23 5.76 -1.85 -0.95
C ALA A 23 6.33 -0.42 -1.11
N LEU A 24 6.88 -0.09 -2.29
CA LEU A 24 7.39 1.26 -2.59
C LEU A 24 6.29 2.33 -2.56
N SER A 25 5.02 1.94 -2.66
CA SER A 25 3.88 2.84 -2.48
C SER A 25 3.87 3.58 -1.15
N TYR A 26 4.46 2.98 -0.12
CA TYR A 26 4.49 3.57 1.22
C TYR A 26 5.79 4.34 1.52
N VAL A 27 6.69 4.45 0.53
CA VAL A 27 7.95 5.19 0.64
C VAL A 27 7.84 6.53 -0.08
N TRP A 28 7.14 7.47 0.56
CA TRP A 28 6.96 8.86 0.10
C TRP A 28 6.71 8.95 -1.43
N ILE A 29 7.53 9.68 -2.19
CA ILE A 29 7.37 9.90 -3.64
C ILE A 29 7.49 8.61 -4.49
N LEU A 30 8.04 7.52 -3.95
CA LEU A 30 8.26 6.29 -4.71
C LEU A 30 6.98 5.55 -5.08
N PHE A 31 5.80 5.99 -4.60
CA PHE A 31 4.51 5.47 -5.08
C PHE A 31 4.34 5.59 -6.60
N LEU A 32 5.04 6.52 -7.24
CA LEU A 32 5.06 6.66 -8.70
C LEU A 32 5.61 5.41 -9.40
N ILE A 33 6.51 4.65 -8.77
CA ILE A 33 7.11 3.44 -9.36
C ILE A 33 6.05 2.35 -9.59
N PRO A 34 5.30 1.87 -8.58
CA PRO A 34 4.20 0.94 -8.81
C PRO A 34 3.07 1.57 -9.63
N LEU A 35 2.76 2.87 -9.43
CA LEU A 35 1.67 3.54 -10.15
C LEU A 35 1.90 3.54 -11.66
N LEU A 36 3.07 3.98 -12.11
CA LEU A 36 3.39 4.16 -13.53
C LEU A 36 4.01 2.91 -14.15
N GLY A 37 4.80 2.16 -13.38
CA GLY A 37 5.55 0.99 -13.85
C GLY A 37 4.80 -0.33 -13.78
N LYS A 38 3.73 -0.44 -12.97
CA LYS A 38 2.95 -1.68 -12.77
C LYS A 38 1.45 -1.48 -13.04
N LYS A 39 1.11 -0.86 -14.17
CA LYS A 39 -0.27 -0.52 -14.57
C LYS A 39 -1.25 -1.70 -14.63
N HIS A 40 -0.75 -2.89 -14.97
CA HIS A 40 -1.57 -4.10 -15.09
C HIS A 40 -1.67 -4.91 -13.79
N SER A 41 -0.92 -4.55 -12.75
CA SER A 41 -0.96 -5.21 -11.45
C SER A 41 -2.04 -4.57 -10.59
N LYS A 42 -3.15 -5.28 -10.35
CA LYS A 42 -4.21 -4.77 -9.48
C LYS A 42 -3.67 -4.55 -8.07
N PHE A 43 -2.78 -5.44 -7.60
CA PHE A 43 -2.15 -5.33 -6.29
C PHE A 43 -1.28 -4.07 -6.17
N SER A 44 -0.42 -3.82 -7.16
CA SER A 44 0.43 -2.62 -7.18
C SER A 44 -0.41 -1.35 -7.26
N GLN A 45 -1.44 -1.31 -8.11
CA GLN A 45 -2.31 -0.14 -8.26
C GLN A 45 -3.09 0.16 -6.97
N PHE A 46 -3.54 -0.86 -6.25
CA PHE A 46 -4.24 -0.70 -4.98
C PHE A 46 -3.37 -0.05 -3.90
N HIS A 47 -2.11 -0.49 -3.77
CA HIS A 47 -1.19 0.13 -2.81
C HIS A 47 -0.68 1.48 -3.31
N ALA A 48 -0.46 1.65 -4.62
CA ALA A 48 0.00 2.92 -5.21
C ALA A 48 -0.99 4.07 -4.99
N LYS A 49 -2.30 3.82 -5.10
CA LYS A 49 -3.32 4.83 -4.82
C LYS A 49 -3.34 5.23 -3.34
N GLN A 50 -3.14 4.30 -2.41
CA GLN A 50 -2.97 4.62 -0.99
C GLN A 50 -1.69 5.42 -0.73
N GLY A 51 -0.59 5.05 -1.41
CA GLY A 51 0.67 5.78 -1.40
C GLY A 51 0.56 7.23 -1.86
N LEU A 52 -0.20 7.48 -2.93
CA LEU A 52 -0.50 8.83 -3.40
C LEU A 52 -1.23 9.65 -2.31
N ILE A 53 -2.23 9.08 -1.64
CA ILE A 53 -2.91 9.77 -0.53
C ILE A 53 -1.94 10.08 0.61
N LEU A 54 -1.10 9.13 1.03
CA LEU A 54 -0.11 9.36 2.08
C LEU A 54 0.90 10.45 1.70
N PHE A 55 1.34 10.46 0.44
CA PHE A 55 2.21 11.51 -0.10
C PHE A 55 1.55 12.89 0.01
N LEU A 56 0.28 13.02 -0.41
CA LEU A 56 -0.46 14.28 -0.30
C LEU A 56 -0.69 14.72 1.15
N LEU A 57 -0.97 13.79 2.06
CA LEU A 57 -1.14 14.11 3.48
C LEU A 57 0.19 14.46 4.18
N SER A 58 1.32 13.97 3.66
CA SER A 58 2.64 14.28 4.24
C SER A 58 2.93 15.78 4.24
N PHE A 59 2.28 16.57 3.37
CA PHE A 59 2.43 18.02 3.36
C PHE A 59 1.89 18.71 4.62
N VAL A 60 0.92 18.09 5.30
CA VAL A 60 0.39 18.60 6.58
C VAL A 60 1.42 18.47 7.70
N ALA A 61 2.40 17.57 7.56
CA ALA A 61 3.42 17.35 8.59
C ALA A 61 4.41 18.52 8.76
N TRP A 62 4.42 19.49 7.84
CA TRP A 62 5.24 20.70 7.96
C TRP A 62 4.71 21.72 8.98
N PHE A 63 3.46 21.61 9.41
CA PHE A 63 2.90 22.51 10.42
C PHE A 63 3.27 22.05 11.84
N PRO A 64 3.77 22.94 12.73
CA PRO A 64 4.21 22.54 14.07
C PRO A 64 3.05 22.05 14.94
N LEU A 65 3.39 21.24 15.96
CA LEU A 65 2.47 20.60 16.90
C LEU A 65 1.52 19.58 16.25
N ILE A 66 0.47 20.04 15.57
CA ILE A 66 -0.58 19.18 15.00
C ILE A 66 -0.03 18.40 13.80
N GLY A 67 0.72 19.07 12.92
CA GLY A 67 1.30 18.42 11.75
C GLY A 67 2.30 17.33 12.15
N TRP A 68 3.09 17.53 13.20
CA TRP A 68 4.03 16.52 13.67
C TRP A 68 3.34 15.25 14.19
N LEU A 69 2.24 15.39 14.93
CA LEU A 69 1.44 14.25 15.38
C LEU A 69 0.85 13.48 14.20
N ILE A 70 0.35 14.20 13.19
CA ILE A 70 -0.14 13.60 11.93
C ILE A 70 1.01 12.91 11.18
N GLY A 71 2.20 13.54 11.13
CA GLY A 71 3.39 12.98 10.52
C GLY A 71 3.81 11.66 11.16
N LEU A 72 3.75 11.55 12.48
CA LEU A 72 4.01 10.31 13.19
C LEU A 72 3.00 9.21 12.80
N ALA A 73 1.72 9.55 12.73
CA ALA A 73 0.69 8.60 12.29
C ALA A 73 0.92 8.13 10.84
N ILE A 74 1.32 9.03 9.94
CA ILE A 74 1.68 8.70 8.55
C ILE A 74 2.86 7.72 8.51
N ILE A 75 3.92 7.95 9.29
CA ILE A 75 5.08 7.06 9.36
C ILE A 75 4.66 5.64 9.80
N VAL A 76 3.82 5.54 10.85
CA VAL A 76 3.31 4.25 11.32
C VAL A 76 2.50 3.54 10.24
N ILE A 77 1.58 4.25 9.59
CA ILE A 77 0.77 3.68 8.49
C ILE A 77 1.66 3.22 7.34
N SER A 78 2.69 4.00 6.98
CA SER A 78 3.64 3.63 5.93
C SER A 78 4.41 2.35 6.27
N ILE A 79 4.93 2.22 7.48
CA ILE A 79 5.64 1.01 7.92
C ILE A 79 4.72 -0.21 7.86
N VAL A 80 3.50 -0.10 8.41
CA VAL A 80 2.52 -1.19 8.35
C VAL A 80 2.16 -1.52 6.91
N GLY A 81 2.02 -0.53 6.03
CA GLY A 81 1.75 -0.70 4.61
C GLY A 81 2.84 -1.50 3.90
N ILE A 82 4.11 -1.21 4.17
CA ILE A 82 5.25 -1.98 3.65
C ILE A 82 5.14 -3.45 4.07
N LEU A 83 4.96 -3.71 5.38
CA LEU A 83 4.85 -5.08 5.90
C LEU A 83 3.68 -5.83 5.27
N LYS A 84 2.52 -5.17 5.14
CA LYS A 84 1.33 -5.75 4.53
C LYS A 84 1.53 -6.05 3.05
N CYS A 85 2.24 -5.20 2.30
CA CYS A 85 2.64 -5.51 0.93
C CYS A 85 3.49 -6.78 0.90
N LEU A 86 4.52 -6.89 1.74
CA LEU A 86 5.45 -8.03 1.75
C LEU A 86 4.78 -9.36 2.15
N GLU A 87 3.76 -9.29 3.02
CA GLU A 87 2.84 -10.39 3.36
C GLU A 87 1.89 -10.76 2.20
N GLY A 88 1.75 -9.90 1.19
CA GLY A 88 0.81 -10.07 0.08
C GLY A 88 -0.64 -9.72 0.45
N ALA A 89 -0.84 -8.90 1.48
CA ALA A 89 -2.16 -8.55 1.99
C ALA A 89 -2.73 -7.31 1.29
N TRP A 90 -3.99 -7.40 0.86
CA TRP A 90 -4.79 -6.26 0.37
C TRP A 90 -5.23 -5.35 1.52
N TRP A 91 -4.25 -4.73 2.18
CA TRP A 91 -4.50 -3.95 3.37
C TRP A 91 -5.14 -2.61 3.04
N LYS A 92 -6.35 -2.42 3.57
CA LYS A 92 -7.11 -1.17 3.49
C LYS A 92 -6.67 -0.30 4.67
N ALA A 93 -5.68 0.56 4.45
CA ALA A 93 -5.22 1.45 5.50
C ALA A 93 -6.38 2.34 6.00
N PRO A 94 -6.64 2.42 7.31
CA PRO A 94 -7.77 3.17 7.86
C PRO A 94 -7.78 4.62 7.36
N TYR A 95 -8.95 5.12 6.93
CA TYR A 95 -9.16 6.41 6.28
C TYR A 95 -8.47 6.61 4.92
N ILE A 96 -7.21 6.22 4.78
CA ILE A 96 -6.40 6.32 3.56
C ILE A 96 -7.02 5.55 2.40
N TYR A 97 -7.46 4.31 2.65
CA TYR A 97 -8.08 3.49 1.63
C TYR A 97 -9.38 4.13 1.10
N GLU A 98 -10.20 4.68 1.98
CA GLU A 98 -11.46 5.33 1.62
C GLU A 98 -11.22 6.56 0.74
N LEU A 99 -10.19 7.36 1.05
CA LEU A 99 -9.76 8.47 0.19
C LEU A 99 -9.21 7.96 -1.15
N SER A 100 -8.45 6.86 -1.13
CA SER A 100 -7.82 6.32 -2.35
C SER A 100 -8.83 5.83 -3.39
N LYS A 101 -10.03 5.40 -2.98
CA LYS A 101 -11.11 4.98 -3.90
C LYS A 101 -11.60 6.11 -4.80
N LYS A 102 -11.40 7.36 -4.40
CA LYS A 102 -11.79 8.55 -5.19
C LYS A 102 -10.81 8.84 -6.34
N ILE A 103 -9.66 8.16 -6.37
CA ILE A 103 -8.64 8.33 -7.39
C ILE A 103 -8.99 7.47 -8.61
N ASN A 104 -9.39 8.14 -9.70
CA ASN A 104 -9.56 7.54 -11.02
C ASN A 104 -8.26 7.69 -11.84
N LEU A 105 -7.31 6.79 -11.56
CA LEU A 105 -6.03 6.61 -12.26
C LEU A 105 -5.87 5.15 -12.66
#